data_AF-A0A210VY31-F1
#
_entry.id   AF-A0A210VY31-F1
#
_cell.length_a   1.000
_cell.length_b   1.000
_cell.length_c   1.000
_cell.angle_alpha   90.00
_cell.angle_beta   90.00
_cell.angle_gamma   90.00
#
_symmetry.space_group_name_H-M   'P 1'
#
loop_
_entity.id
_entity.type
_entity.pdbx_description
1 polymer ?
#
loop_
_entity_poly.entity_id
_entity_poly.type
_entity_poly.pdbx_seq_one_letter_code
_entity_poly.pdbx_strand_id
1 'polypeptide(L)'
;MSDAEFKRVPWIIDEERKFYYLNDSSKINDVICFRDIVDNHFGAMISADYVDLKGWSVGIISCNDGDLEGYFVDKLFNILENNFEEYAYALPSKSFSKKDRNKIPEIEMFSPALIANFYLNIENVKIIRRGMIPLYDGSYFIFPESKEFCYLNVCDEYHMIAGEKELVIESFGSDIKGLWKRAIDISGVGSSSEADIVRAARSYGYI
;
A
#
# COMPACT_ATOMS: atom_id res chain seq x y z
N MET A 1 -24.07 -25.10 2.61
CA MET A 1 -22.66 -24.85 2.27
C MET A 1 -21.84 -25.30 3.48
N SER A 2 -20.96 -26.28 3.32
CA SER A 2 -20.19 -26.89 4.41
C SER A 2 -18.93 -26.08 4.73
N ASP A 3 -18.40 -26.28 5.94
CA ASP A 3 -17.22 -25.61 6.55
C ASP A 3 -15.87 -25.79 5.80
N ALA A 4 -15.91 -26.10 4.50
CA ALA A 4 -14.77 -26.43 3.65
C ALA A 4 -14.30 -25.29 2.71
N GLU A 5 -14.93 -24.12 2.72
CA GLU A 5 -14.53 -22.96 1.88
C GLU A 5 -13.98 -21.77 2.68
N PHE A 6 -13.77 -21.93 3.98
CA PHE A 6 -13.14 -20.90 4.81
C PHE A 6 -11.63 -20.98 4.71
N LYS A 7 -10.96 -19.84 4.53
CA LYS A 7 -9.50 -19.64 4.60
C LYS A 7 -8.92 -20.33 5.85
N ARG A 8 -8.58 -21.62 5.76
CA ARG A 8 -7.82 -22.35 6.77
C ARG A 8 -6.34 -22.11 6.52
N VAL A 9 -5.93 -20.85 6.65
CA VAL A 9 -4.52 -20.51 6.69
C VAL A 9 -4.15 -20.50 8.17
N PRO A 10 -3.43 -21.52 8.69
CA PRO A 10 -3.23 -21.73 10.12
C PRO A 10 -2.42 -20.64 10.82
N TRP A 11 -1.90 -19.68 10.05
CA TRP A 11 -1.07 -18.57 10.50
C TRP A 11 -1.82 -17.24 10.62
N ILE A 12 -3.11 -17.19 10.23
CA ILE A 12 -3.94 -15.98 10.41
C ILE A 12 -4.36 -15.90 11.87
N ILE A 13 -3.88 -14.86 12.57
CA ILE A 13 -4.21 -14.63 13.98
C ILE A 13 -5.70 -14.29 14.12
N ASP A 14 -6.31 -14.67 15.24
CA ASP A 14 -7.77 -14.56 15.41
C ASP A 14 -8.28 -13.12 15.23
N GLU A 15 -7.48 -12.12 15.63
CA GLU A 15 -7.80 -10.69 15.54
C GLU A 15 -7.96 -10.20 14.10
N GLU A 16 -7.21 -10.74 13.14
CA GLU A 16 -7.25 -10.31 11.73
C GLU A 16 -8.18 -11.18 10.87
N ARG A 17 -8.63 -12.35 11.34
CA ARG A 17 -9.51 -13.27 10.58
C ARG A 17 -10.74 -12.56 10.03
N LYS A 18 -11.29 -11.62 10.80
CA LYS A 18 -12.44 -10.80 10.43
C LYS A 18 -12.26 -10.00 9.15
N PHE A 19 -11.02 -9.67 8.76
CA PHE A 19 -10.76 -8.88 7.56
C PHE A 19 -10.74 -9.73 6.29
N TYR A 20 -10.56 -11.05 6.40
CA TYR A 20 -10.35 -11.91 5.23
C TYR A 20 -11.62 -12.62 4.77
N TYR A 21 -12.81 -12.18 5.22
CA TYR A 21 -14.12 -12.75 4.86
C TYR A 21 -14.73 -12.20 3.55
N LEU A 22 -13.93 -11.52 2.70
CA LEU A 22 -14.38 -11.10 1.38
C LEU A 22 -14.56 -12.33 0.48
N ASN A 23 -15.81 -12.73 0.23
CA ASN A 23 -16.18 -13.91 -0.55
C ASN A 23 -16.86 -13.57 -1.89
N ASP A 24 -17.17 -12.29 -2.14
CA ASP A 24 -17.75 -11.85 -3.41
C ASP A 24 -16.68 -11.90 -4.52
N SER A 25 -16.82 -12.86 -5.44
CA SER A 25 -15.87 -13.07 -6.53
C SER A 25 -15.79 -11.88 -7.49
N SER A 26 -16.89 -11.15 -7.72
CA SER A 26 -16.86 -9.95 -8.58
C SER A 26 -16.04 -8.87 -7.91
N LYS A 27 -16.29 -8.64 -6.61
CA LYS A 27 -15.55 -7.63 -5.85
C LYS A 27 -14.07 -7.95 -5.71
N ILE A 28 -13.73 -9.22 -5.49
CA ILE A 28 -12.34 -9.70 -5.47
C ILE A 28 -11.65 -9.34 -6.79
N ASN A 29 -12.28 -9.66 -7.92
CA ASN A 29 -11.72 -9.36 -9.24
C ASN A 29 -11.57 -7.85 -9.46
N ASP A 30 -12.55 -7.05 -9.05
CA ASP A 30 -12.47 -5.58 -9.17
C ASP A 30 -11.30 -4.98 -8.38
N VAL A 31 -11.06 -5.50 -7.17
CA VAL A 31 -9.94 -5.08 -6.29
C VAL A 31 -8.60 -5.48 -6.90
N ILE A 32 -8.48 -6.71 -7.42
CA ILE A 32 -7.25 -7.19 -8.09
C ILE A 32 -6.98 -6.37 -9.35
N CYS A 33 -7.99 -6.18 -10.20
CA CYS A 33 -7.88 -5.35 -11.40
C CYS A 33 -7.45 -3.92 -11.08
N PHE A 34 -7.95 -3.35 -9.97
CA PHE A 34 -7.52 -2.03 -9.54
C PHE A 34 -6.07 -2.00 -9.10
N ARG A 35 -5.64 -2.95 -8.25
CA ARG A 35 -4.23 -3.13 -7.87
C ARG A 35 -3.35 -3.20 -9.11
N ASP A 36 -3.75 -3.99 -10.10
CA ASP A 36 -3.00 -4.18 -11.33
C ASP A 36 -2.79 -2.90 -12.17
N ILE A 37 -3.67 -1.91 -12.01
CA ILE A 37 -3.57 -0.59 -12.64
C ILE A 37 -2.65 0.34 -11.85
N VAL A 38 -2.77 0.33 -10.52
CA VAL A 38 -2.03 1.26 -9.64
C VAL A 38 -0.62 0.77 -9.29
N ASP A 39 -0.35 -0.51 -9.44
CA ASP A 39 0.94 -1.12 -9.14
C ASP A 39 1.90 -0.99 -10.33
N ASN A 40 3.08 -0.45 -10.09
CA ASN A 40 4.11 -0.37 -11.10
C ASN A 40 4.87 -1.69 -11.23
N HIS A 41 4.99 -2.20 -12.46
CA HIS A 41 5.72 -3.43 -12.76
C HIS A 41 7.26 -3.30 -12.65
N PHE A 42 7.77 -2.15 -12.21
CA PHE A 42 9.20 -1.81 -12.17
C PHE A 42 9.63 -1.03 -10.91
N GLY A 43 9.76 -1.75 -9.79
CA GLY A 43 10.13 -1.21 -8.47
C GLY A 43 8.89 -0.84 -7.64
N ALA A 44 9.05 -0.73 -6.32
CA ALA A 44 7.93 -0.58 -5.40
C ALA A 44 7.39 0.86 -5.41
N MET A 45 6.55 1.19 -6.40
CA MET A 45 5.96 2.52 -6.53
C MET A 45 4.54 2.46 -7.10
N ILE A 46 3.77 3.51 -6.84
CA ILE A 46 2.47 3.73 -7.46
C ILE A 46 2.70 4.06 -8.95
N SER A 47 1.82 3.59 -9.83
CA SER A 47 1.92 3.80 -11.28
C SER A 47 1.87 5.30 -11.62
N ALA A 48 2.93 5.82 -12.24
CA ALA A 48 2.99 7.22 -12.67
C ALA A 48 1.89 7.54 -13.71
N ASP A 49 1.62 6.60 -14.64
CA ASP A 49 0.54 6.75 -15.60
C ASP A 49 -0.83 6.90 -14.91
N TYR A 50 -1.04 6.18 -13.80
CA TYR A 50 -2.28 6.29 -13.04
C TYR A 50 -2.35 7.59 -12.24
N VAL A 51 -1.23 8.01 -11.63
CA VAL A 51 -1.12 9.30 -10.93
C VAL A 51 -1.43 10.45 -11.88
N ASP A 52 -0.86 10.44 -13.09
CA ASP A 52 -1.09 11.44 -14.12
C ASP A 52 -2.54 11.43 -14.60
N LEU A 53 -3.11 10.25 -14.84
CA LEU A 53 -4.52 10.09 -15.23
C LEU A 53 -5.47 10.70 -14.20
N LYS A 54 -5.16 10.56 -12.91
CA LYS A 54 -5.97 11.09 -11.80
C LYS A 54 -5.65 12.54 -11.45
N GLY A 55 -4.57 13.11 -11.99
CA GLY A 55 -4.09 14.43 -11.57
C GLY A 55 -3.64 14.46 -10.11
N TRP A 56 -3.17 13.33 -9.58
CA TRP A 56 -2.79 13.18 -8.19
C TRP A 56 -1.40 13.71 -7.89
N SER A 57 -1.14 13.96 -6.61
CA SER A 57 0.20 14.16 -6.07
C SER A 57 0.63 12.94 -5.28
N VAL A 58 1.95 12.73 -5.16
CA VAL A 58 2.53 11.61 -4.38
C VAL A 58 3.44 12.14 -3.28
N GLY A 59 3.17 11.72 -2.05
CA GLY A 59 4.01 11.95 -0.86
C GLY A 59 4.78 10.69 -0.47
N ILE A 60 5.91 10.86 0.21
CA ILE A 60 6.76 9.77 0.68
C ILE A 60 7.35 10.06 2.07
N ILE A 61 7.57 9.02 2.86
CA ILE A 61 8.42 9.00 4.05
C ILE A 61 9.31 7.75 4.03
N SER A 62 10.57 7.87 4.46
CA SER A 62 11.47 6.72 4.65
C SER A 62 11.42 6.24 6.10
N CYS A 63 11.46 4.92 6.30
CA CYS A 63 11.26 4.24 7.58
C CYS A 63 12.56 3.96 8.36
N ASN A 64 13.72 4.47 7.91
CA ASN A 64 14.99 4.27 8.64
C ASN A 64 15.06 5.00 10.00
N ASP A 65 13.99 5.70 10.41
CA ASP A 65 13.80 6.26 11.76
C ASP A 65 12.42 5.81 12.31
N GLY A 66 12.44 4.72 13.09
CA GLY A 66 11.22 4.03 13.55
C GLY A 66 10.32 4.85 14.48
N ASP A 67 10.87 5.79 15.26
CA ASP A 67 10.07 6.65 16.13
C ASP A 67 9.29 7.70 15.31
N LEU A 68 9.88 8.17 14.20
CA LEU A 68 9.21 9.08 13.27
C LEU A 68 8.16 8.37 12.42
N GLU A 69 8.39 7.12 12.05
CA GLU A 69 7.46 6.31 11.26
C GLU A 69 6.12 6.14 11.98
N GLY A 70 6.15 5.74 13.26
CA GLY A 70 4.94 5.50 14.05
C GLY A 70 4.05 6.75 14.15
N TYR A 71 4.65 7.90 14.48
CA TYR A 71 3.94 9.18 14.53
C TYR A 71 3.34 9.56 13.17
N PHE A 72 4.10 9.37 12.10
CA PHE A 72 3.64 9.68 10.75
C PHE A 72 2.44 8.82 10.36
N VAL A 73 2.51 7.50 10.54
CA VAL A 73 1.40 6.61 10.17
C VAL A 73 0.14 6.96 10.96
N ASP A 74 0.28 7.25 12.25
CA ASP A 74 -0.86 7.67 13.06
C ASP A 74 -1.46 8.98 12.55
N LYS A 75 -0.64 9.98 12.21
CA LYS A 75 -1.12 11.23 11.63
C LYS A 75 -1.81 11.01 10.28
N LEU A 76 -1.18 10.25 9.38
CA LEU A 76 -1.70 9.97 8.03
C LEU A 76 -3.07 9.31 8.12
N PHE A 77 -3.18 8.19 8.83
CA PHE A 77 -4.43 7.43 8.84
C PHE A 77 -5.54 8.10 9.64
N ASN A 78 -5.22 8.98 10.60
CA ASN A 78 -6.23 9.86 11.19
C ASN A 78 -6.80 10.85 10.15
N ILE A 79 -5.97 11.39 9.26
CA ILE A 79 -6.45 12.27 8.18
C ILE A 79 -7.31 11.47 7.20
N LEU A 80 -6.87 10.26 6.82
CA LEU A 80 -7.64 9.40 5.90
C LEU A 80 -8.98 8.99 6.51
N GLU A 81 -9.00 8.57 7.78
CA GLU A 81 -10.24 8.21 8.50
C GLU A 81 -11.24 9.36 8.55
N ASN A 82 -10.77 10.60 8.76
CA ASN A 82 -11.65 11.78 8.81
C ASN A 82 -12.18 12.24 7.44
N ASN A 83 -11.47 11.92 6.35
CA ASN A 83 -11.86 12.30 4.99
C ASN A 83 -12.67 11.22 4.28
N PHE A 84 -12.55 9.96 4.70
CA PHE A 84 -13.08 8.80 4.00
C PHE A 84 -13.78 7.83 4.96
N GLU A 85 -15.07 8.03 5.17
CA GLU A 85 -15.94 7.16 6.00
C GLU A 85 -16.41 5.92 5.20
N GLU A 86 -15.47 5.04 4.85
CA GLU A 86 -15.75 3.91 3.94
C GLU A 86 -14.91 2.66 4.23
N TYR A 87 -15.20 1.58 3.49
CA TYR A 87 -14.37 0.38 3.48
C TYR A 87 -13.13 0.58 2.61
N ALA A 88 -12.06 -0.09 2.98
CA ALA A 88 -10.80 -0.13 2.26
C ALA A 88 -10.32 -1.57 2.11
N TYR A 89 -9.41 -1.73 1.15
CA TYR A 89 -8.78 -3.00 0.84
C TYR A 89 -7.29 -2.91 1.08
N ALA A 90 -6.73 -3.92 1.74
CA ALA A 90 -5.29 -4.15 1.77
C ALA A 90 -4.96 -5.44 1.06
N LEU A 91 -3.91 -5.42 0.24
CA LEU A 91 -3.45 -6.58 -0.51
C LEU A 91 -1.99 -6.42 -0.93
N PRO A 92 -1.27 -7.53 -1.11
CA PRO A 92 0.11 -7.54 -1.60
C PRO A 92 0.31 -6.72 -2.88
N SER A 93 1.51 -6.16 -3.01
CA SER A 93 2.01 -5.68 -4.30
C SER A 93 2.29 -6.86 -5.25
N LYS A 94 2.68 -6.58 -6.49
CA LYS A 94 3.17 -7.60 -7.43
C LYS A 94 4.64 -7.87 -7.15
N SER A 95 5.04 -9.14 -7.15
CA SER A 95 6.43 -9.57 -7.04
C SER A 95 7.41 -8.76 -7.89
N PHE A 96 8.52 -8.35 -7.28
CA PHE A 96 9.69 -7.79 -7.98
C PHE A 96 10.48 -8.81 -8.80
N SER A 97 10.21 -10.11 -8.66
CA SER A 97 11.04 -11.15 -9.25
C SER A 97 10.92 -11.23 -10.78
N LYS A 98 11.96 -10.78 -11.49
CA LYS A 98 12.19 -11.05 -12.93
C LYS A 98 12.08 -12.54 -13.29
N LYS A 99 12.32 -13.45 -12.33
CA LYS A 99 12.28 -14.91 -12.54
C LYS A 99 10.87 -15.49 -12.39
N ASP A 100 9.96 -14.77 -11.73
CA ASP A 100 8.62 -15.24 -11.40
C ASP A 100 7.51 -14.35 -12.02
N ARG A 101 7.86 -13.46 -12.97
CA ARG A 101 6.92 -12.63 -13.76
C ARG A 101 5.72 -13.39 -14.36
N ASN A 102 5.83 -14.70 -14.55
CA ASN A 102 4.79 -15.57 -15.12
C ASN A 102 4.29 -16.64 -14.14
N LYS A 103 4.71 -16.62 -12.86
CA LYS A 103 4.17 -17.52 -11.85
C LYS A 103 3.02 -16.82 -11.15
N ILE A 104 1.95 -17.61 -11.00
CA ILE A 104 0.65 -17.32 -10.39
C ILE A 104 0.79 -16.19 -9.36
N PRO A 105 0.13 -15.03 -9.56
CA PRO A 105 0.24 -13.86 -8.69
C PRO A 105 0.20 -14.29 -7.23
N GLU A 106 1.09 -13.77 -6.40
CA GLU A 106 1.17 -14.05 -4.94
C GLU A 106 -0.21 -14.09 -4.26
N ILE A 107 -1.14 -13.26 -4.74
CA ILE A 107 -2.51 -13.20 -4.25
C ILE A 107 -3.39 -14.42 -4.58
N GLU A 108 -3.14 -15.08 -5.72
CA GLU A 108 -3.83 -16.28 -6.20
C GLU A 108 -3.30 -17.59 -5.56
N MET A 109 -2.16 -17.54 -4.84
CA MET A 109 -1.76 -18.63 -3.95
C MET A 109 -2.76 -18.86 -2.81
N PHE A 110 -3.64 -17.88 -2.56
CA PHE A 110 -4.72 -17.96 -1.60
C PHE A 110 -6.06 -18.15 -2.32
N SER A 111 -6.87 -19.08 -1.80
CA SER A 111 -8.26 -19.24 -2.23
C SER A 111 -9.21 -19.01 -1.05
N PRO A 112 -10.02 -17.93 -1.07
CA PRO A 112 -9.98 -16.80 -2.02
C PRO A 112 -8.73 -15.92 -1.80
N ALA A 113 -8.47 -15.02 -2.75
CA ALA A 113 -7.28 -14.16 -2.80
C ALA A 113 -6.98 -13.45 -1.46
N LEU A 114 -5.68 -13.20 -1.20
CA LEU A 114 -5.23 -12.50 0.01
C LEU A 114 -5.56 -11.02 -0.05
N ILE A 115 -6.81 -10.70 0.30
CA ILE A 115 -7.36 -9.36 0.39
C ILE A 115 -7.97 -9.22 1.79
N ALA A 116 -7.48 -8.23 2.53
CA ALA A 116 -8.15 -7.77 3.73
C ALA A 116 -9.16 -6.68 3.35
N ASN A 117 -10.41 -6.86 3.77
CA ASN A 117 -11.48 -5.88 3.70
C ASN A 117 -11.76 -5.36 5.12
N PHE A 118 -11.67 -4.04 5.31
CA PHE A 118 -11.81 -3.42 6.62
C PHE A 118 -12.41 -2.02 6.48
N TYR A 119 -13.10 -1.56 7.53
CA TYR A 119 -13.51 -0.16 7.60
C TYR A 119 -12.28 0.71 7.84
N LEU A 120 -12.09 1.77 7.06
CA LEU A 120 -10.90 2.62 7.10
C LEU A 120 -10.84 3.40 8.43
N ASN A 121 -10.08 2.85 9.37
CA ASN A 121 -9.73 3.52 10.62
C ASN A 121 -8.32 3.11 11.06
N ILE A 122 -7.73 3.94 11.90
CA ILE A 122 -6.35 3.76 12.37
C ILE A 122 -6.11 2.43 13.08
N GLU A 123 -7.08 1.94 13.86
CA GLU A 123 -6.96 0.69 14.62
C GLU A 123 -6.93 -0.54 13.69
N ASN A 124 -7.82 -0.60 12.70
CA ASN A 124 -7.81 -1.66 11.71
C ASN A 124 -6.51 -1.63 10.89
N VAL A 125 -6.04 -0.45 10.50
CA VAL A 125 -4.77 -0.29 9.79
C VAL A 125 -3.60 -0.80 10.62
N LYS A 126 -3.54 -0.49 11.92
CA LYS A 126 -2.50 -1.01 12.83
C LYS A 126 -2.49 -2.54 12.90
N ILE A 127 -3.67 -3.17 12.86
CA ILE A 127 -3.76 -4.64 12.81
C ILE A 127 -3.24 -5.16 11.47
N ILE A 128 -3.67 -4.57 10.34
CA ILE A 128 -3.21 -4.96 9.00
C ILE A 128 -1.68 -4.81 8.86
N ARG A 129 -1.11 -3.71 9.36
CA ARG A 129 0.34 -3.44 9.32
C ARG A 129 1.17 -4.50 10.04
N ARG A 130 0.59 -5.19 11.03
CA ARG A 130 1.23 -6.25 11.82
C ARG A 130 0.75 -7.65 11.43
N GLY A 131 -0.12 -7.73 10.43
CA GLY A 131 -0.83 -8.94 10.04
C GLY A 131 -0.15 -9.71 8.90
N MET A 132 -0.92 -10.61 8.30
CA MET A 132 -0.45 -11.57 7.30
C MET A 132 0.09 -10.93 6.02
N ILE A 133 -0.51 -9.84 5.55
CA ILE A 133 -0.13 -9.19 4.29
C ILE A 133 1.35 -8.74 4.29
N PRO A 134 1.81 -7.91 5.26
CA PRO A 134 3.22 -7.52 5.36
C PRO A 134 4.18 -8.71 5.48
N LEU A 135 3.81 -9.76 6.22
CA LEU A 135 4.67 -10.94 6.43
C LEU A 135 4.93 -11.73 5.13
N TYR A 136 4.02 -11.63 4.16
CA TYR A 136 4.07 -12.46 2.97
C TYR A 136 4.82 -11.81 1.81
N ASP A 137 4.56 -10.52 1.53
CA ASP A 137 5.08 -9.84 0.33
C ASP A 137 6.12 -8.76 0.64
N GLY A 138 6.24 -8.33 1.91
CA GLY A 138 7.11 -7.22 2.29
C GLY A 138 6.74 -5.86 1.69
N SER A 139 5.72 -5.81 0.82
CA SER A 139 5.16 -4.59 0.23
C SER A 139 3.67 -4.80 0.00
N TYR A 140 2.85 -3.77 0.20
CA TYR A 140 1.41 -3.89 -0.02
C TYR A 140 0.72 -2.55 -0.19
N PHE A 141 -0.43 -2.61 -0.86
CA PHE A 141 -1.29 -1.47 -1.07
C PHE A 141 -2.42 -1.42 -0.05
N ILE A 142 -2.85 -0.20 0.27
CA ILE A 142 -4.16 0.10 0.85
C ILE A 142 -4.86 1.11 -0.07
N PHE A 143 -6.11 0.85 -0.43
CA PHE A 143 -6.95 1.84 -1.12
C PHE A 143 -8.41 1.74 -0.68
N PRO A 144 -9.13 2.88 -0.67
CA PRO A 144 -10.54 2.94 -0.30
C PRO A 144 -11.44 2.42 -1.44
N GLU A 145 -12.71 2.11 -1.16
CA GLU A 145 -13.71 1.75 -2.16
C GLU A 145 -13.91 2.81 -3.24
N SER A 146 -13.86 4.08 -2.85
CA SER A 146 -13.95 5.27 -3.70
C SER A 146 -12.78 5.40 -4.67
N LYS A 147 -11.63 4.78 -4.35
CA LYS A 147 -10.37 4.89 -5.11
C LYS A 147 -9.88 6.34 -5.21
N GLU A 148 -10.07 7.11 -4.14
CA GLU A 148 -9.63 8.51 -4.03
C GLU A 148 -8.21 8.68 -3.49
N PHE A 149 -7.62 7.62 -2.92
CA PHE A 149 -6.19 7.57 -2.63
C PHE A 149 -5.63 6.17 -2.84
N CYS A 150 -4.31 6.08 -2.87
CA CYS A 150 -3.58 4.82 -2.85
C CYS A 150 -2.39 4.95 -1.90
N TYR A 151 -2.32 4.11 -0.89
CA TYR A 151 -1.20 4.00 0.01
C TYR A 151 -0.38 2.75 -0.34
N LEU A 152 0.94 2.89 -0.38
CA LEU A 152 1.89 1.80 -0.57
C LEU A 152 2.82 1.76 0.64
N ASN A 153 2.91 0.61 1.29
CA ASN A 153 3.94 0.32 2.27
C ASN A 153 4.99 -0.59 1.65
N VAL A 154 6.26 -0.22 1.77
CA VAL A 154 7.42 -1.06 1.48
C VAL A 154 8.10 -1.30 2.81
N CYS A 155 7.84 -2.46 3.42
CA CYS A 155 8.16 -2.78 4.81
C CYS A 155 9.62 -2.46 5.13
N ASP A 156 9.82 -1.79 6.26
CA ASP A 156 11.12 -1.35 6.78
C ASP A 156 11.92 -0.40 5.86
N GLU A 157 11.36 0.05 4.72
CA GLU A 157 12.03 0.95 3.79
C GLU A 157 11.36 2.32 3.68
N TYR A 158 10.09 2.37 3.27
CA TYR A 158 9.35 3.62 3.09
C TYR A 158 7.83 3.42 2.94
N HIS A 159 7.09 4.52 3.12
CA HIS A 159 5.68 4.60 2.76
C HIS A 159 5.46 5.67 1.69
N MET A 160 4.57 5.36 0.73
CA MET A 160 4.07 6.32 -0.25
C MET A 160 2.56 6.46 -0.13
N ILE A 161 2.05 7.64 -0.44
CA ILE A 161 0.62 7.83 -0.69
C ILE A 161 0.42 8.75 -1.89
N ALA A 162 -0.50 8.35 -2.77
CA ALA A 162 -1.00 9.16 -3.86
C ALA A 162 -2.47 9.52 -3.61
N GLY A 163 -2.85 10.73 -3.97
CA GLY A 163 -4.21 11.24 -3.85
C GLY A 163 -4.30 12.69 -4.31
N GLU A 164 -5.43 13.33 -4.05
CA GLU A 164 -5.56 14.78 -4.27
C GLU A 164 -4.45 15.55 -3.54
N LYS A 165 -4.00 16.65 -4.14
CA LYS A 165 -2.85 17.41 -3.65
C LYS A 165 -3.08 17.91 -2.22
N GLU A 166 -4.29 18.35 -1.93
CA GLU A 166 -4.73 18.82 -0.63
C GLU A 166 -4.55 17.73 0.44
N LEU A 167 -4.96 16.50 0.14
CA LEU A 167 -4.78 15.34 1.03
C LEU A 167 -3.30 15.08 1.33
N VAL A 168 -2.44 15.14 0.31
CA VAL A 168 -0.99 14.96 0.48
C VAL A 168 -0.39 16.09 1.31
N ILE A 169 -0.85 17.33 1.11
CA ILE A 169 -0.39 18.50 1.89
C ILE A 169 -0.83 18.39 3.35
N GLU A 170 -2.06 17.96 3.63
CA GLU A 170 -2.50 17.74 5.02
C GLU A 170 -1.65 16.66 5.71
N SER A 171 -1.33 15.61 4.97
CA SER A 171 -0.55 14.47 5.44
C SER A 171 0.90 14.85 5.76
N PHE A 172 1.61 15.50 4.83
CA PHE A 172 3.06 15.72 4.95
C PHE A 172 3.52 17.19 5.01
N GLY A 173 2.60 18.14 4.81
CA GLY A 173 2.92 19.55 4.63
C GLY A 173 3.12 19.94 3.16
N SER A 174 3.31 21.24 2.92
CA SER A 174 3.34 21.82 1.58
C SER A 174 4.64 21.60 0.79
N ASP A 175 5.74 21.25 1.47
CA ASP A 175 7.05 21.00 0.85
C ASP A 175 7.18 19.56 0.34
N ILE A 176 6.35 19.20 -0.66
CA ILE A 176 6.32 17.84 -1.20
C ILE A 176 7.67 17.48 -1.85
N LYS A 177 8.29 18.40 -2.60
CA LYS A 177 9.61 18.17 -3.22
C LYS A 177 10.70 17.91 -2.19
N GLY A 178 10.70 18.65 -1.07
CA GLY A 178 11.66 18.41 0.00
C GLY A 178 11.45 17.07 0.71
N LEU A 179 10.24 16.51 0.74
CA LEU A 179 10.01 15.14 1.28
C LEU A 179 10.78 14.11 0.48
N TRP A 180 10.69 14.16 -0.85
CA TRP A 180 11.41 13.25 -1.74
C TRP A 180 12.92 13.34 -1.55
N LYS A 181 13.45 14.56 -1.46
CA LYS A 181 14.88 14.75 -1.18
C LYS A 181 15.28 14.13 0.15
N ARG A 182 14.53 14.39 1.23
CA ARG A 182 14.79 13.81 2.56
C ARG A 182 14.71 12.28 2.54
N ALA A 183 13.73 11.70 1.85
CA ALA A 183 13.59 10.25 1.75
C ALA A 183 14.80 9.61 1.04
N ILE A 184 15.30 10.23 -0.04
CA ILE A 184 16.53 9.79 -0.73
C ILE A 184 17.73 9.87 0.22
N ASP A 185 17.91 11.01 0.89
CA ASP A 185 19.05 11.22 1.80
C ASP A 185 19.05 10.21 2.96
N ILE A 186 17.88 9.90 3.53
CA ILE A 186 17.70 8.95 4.63
C ILE A 186 17.91 7.50 4.18
N SER A 187 17.52 7.16 2.95
CA SER A 187 17.66 5.80 2.41
C SER A 187 19.12 5.38 2.21
N GLY A 188 20.04 6.35 2.17
CA GLY A 188 21.47 6.14 2.08
C GLY A 188 21.95 5.81 0.67
N VAL A 189 23.09 6.39 0.30
CA VAL A 189 23.67 6.27 -1.04
C VAL A 189 24.05 4.82 -1.36
N GLY A 190 23.57 4.31 -2.49
CA GLY A 190 23.84 2.98 -3.03
C GLY A 190 22.87 1.88 -2.56
N SER A 191 21.84 2.21 -1.79
CA SER A 191 20.85 1.22 -1.34
C SER A 191 19.82 0.90 -2.44
N SER A 192 19.17 -0.27 -2.34
CA SER A 192 18.06 -0.63 -3.22
C SER A 192 16.90 0.36 -3.10
N SER A 193 16.57 0.75 -1.87
CA SER A 193 15.52 1.70 -1.55
C SER A 193 15.80 3.07 -2.16
N GLU A 194 17.04 3.57 -2.09
CA GLU A 194 17.42 4.83 -2.75
C GLU A 194 17.16 4.76 -4.27
N ALA A 195 17.59 3.67 -4.92
CA ALA A 195 17.42 3.52 -6.36
C ALA A 195 15.94 3.48 -6.79
N ASP A 196 15.07 2.89 -5.97
CA ASP A 196 13.63 2.85 -6.23
C ASP A 196 12.97 4.21 -5.94
N ILE A 197 13.32 4.87 -4.84
CA ILE A 197 12.82 6.21 -4.49
C ILE A 197 13.23 7.24 -5.54
N VAL A 198 14.49 7.23 -5.99
CA VAL A 198 15.00 8.12 -7.06
C VAL A 198 14.24 7.88 -8.36
N ARG A 199 13.94 6.62 -8.69
CA ARG A 199 13.16 6.28 -9.89
C ARG A 199 11.73 6.80 -9.78
N ALA A 200 11.09 6.60 -8.64
CA ALA A 200 9.74 7.09 -8.37
C ALA A 200 9.70 8.63 -8.44
N ALA A 201 10.62 9.30 -7.77
CA ALA A 201 10.72 10.77 -7.76
C ALA A 201 10.87 11.35 -9.18
N ARG A 202 11.69 10.74 -10.04
CA ARG A 202 11.81 11.13 -11.46
C ARG A 202 10.52 10.92 -12.21
N SER A 203 9.85 9.77 -11.98
CA SER A 203 8.62 9.42 -12.69
C SER A 203 7.48 10.37 -12.36
N TYR A 204 7.43 10.92 -11.14
CA TYR A 204 6.44 11.92 -10.73
C TYR A 204 6.90 13.37 -10.94
N GLY A 205 8.09 13.63 -11.48
CA GLY A 205 8.60 14.97 -11.76
C GLY A 205 9.06 15.79 -10.54
N TYR A 206 9.45 15.11 -9.44
CA TYR A 206 9.97 15.79 -8.25
C TYR A 206 11.48 16.07 -8.29
N ILE A 207 12.23 15.37 -9.15
CA ILE A 207 13.66 15.57 -9.42
C ILE A 207 13.98 15.51 -10.90
#